data_AF-A0A5K1AWG5-F1
#
_entry.id   AF-A0A5K1AWG5-F1
#
_cell.length_a   1.000
_cell.length_b   1.000
_cell.length_c   1.000
_cell.angle_alpha   90.00
_cell.angle_beta   90.00
_cell.angle_gamma   90.00
#
_symmetry.space_group_name_H-M   'P 1'
#
loop_
_entity.id
_entity.type
_entity.pdbx_description
1 polymer ?
#
loop_
_entity_poly.entity_id
_entity_poly.type
_entity_poly.pdbx_seq_one_letter_code
_entity_poly.pdbx_strand_id
1 'polypeptide(L)' 'MGVLPAQSFVKFFVLFLLVGESLANKGKLSVSYYDSTCPQADELVYQAVRKAAMGDQKVPARLLRMFFHDCFIR' A
#
# COMPACT_ATOMS: atom_id res chain seq x y z
N MET A 1 13.76 49.93 11.94
CA MET A 1 14.42 48.71 11.44
C MET A 1 14.32 47.67 12.55
N GLY A 2 13.19 46.98 12.64
CA GLY A 2 12.93 46.03 13.72
C GLY A 2 13.73 44.76 13.49
N VAL A 3 14.73 44.51 14.32
CA VAL A 3 15.48 43.26 14.34
C VAL A 3 14.57 42.22 14.99
N LEU A 4 13.97 41.34 14.20
CA LEU A 4 13.24 40.20 14.73
C LEU A 4 14.24 39.27 15.44
N PRO A 5 13.92 38.75 16.64
CA PRO A 5 14.86 37.93 17.39
C PRO A 5 15.18 36.65 16.61
N ALA A 6 16.46 36.27 16.56
CA ALA A 6 16.95 35.04 15.93
C ALA A 6 16.16 33.78 16.37
N GLN A 7 15.57 33.83 17.56
CA GLN A 7 14.70 32.81 18.14
C GLN A 7 13.42 32.54 17.34
N SER A 8 12.88 33.53 16.63
CA SER A 8 11.68 33.38 15.80
C SER A 8 11.97 32.59 14.52
N PHE A 9 13.15 32.81 13.94
CA PHE A 9 13.59 32.14 12.71
C PHE A 9 13.86 30.65 12.94
N VAL A 10 14.50 30.31 14.08
CA VAL A 10 14.75 28.91 14.47
C VAL A 10 13.44 28.16 14.70
N LYS A 11 12.44 28.79 15.33
CA LYS A 11 11.12 28.16 15.54
C LYS A 11 10.41 27.86 14.22
N PHE A 12 10.49 28.77 13.25
CA PHE A 12 9.91 28.57 11.93
C PHE A 12 10.64 27.48 11.14
N PHE A 13 11.97 27.42 11.24
CA PHE A 13 12.80 26.39 10.61
C PHE A 13 12.56 25.00 11.21
N VAL A 14 12.43 24.91 12.54
CA VAL A 14 12.06 23.67 13.26
C VAL A 14 10.63 23.24 12.90
N LEU A 15 9.67 24.16 12.81
CA LEU A 15 8.30 23.88 12.37
C LEU A 15 8.25 23.37 10.92
N PHE A 16 9.06 23.95 10.03
CA PHE A 16 9.17 23.52 8.64
C PHE A 16 9.82 22.13 8.49
N LEU A 17 10.84 21.82 9.31
CA LEU A 17 11.45 20.50 9.39
C LEU A 17 10.49 19.42 9.94
N LEU A 18 9.59 19.78 10.85
CA LEU A 18 8.59 18.85 11.41
C LEU A 18 7.43 18.53 10.46
N VAL A 19 7.19 19.37 9.44
CA VAL A 19 6.13 19.19 8.43
C VAL A 19 6.67 18.54 7.15
N GLY A 20 7.99 18.35 7.06
CA GLY A 20 8.69 17.82 5.90
C GLY A 20 8.81 16.30 5.87
N GLU A 21 7.72 15.55 6.00
CA GLU A 21 7.70 14.15 5.57
C GLU A 21 6.72 13.95 4.42
N SER A 22 7.33 13.67 3.27
CA SER A 22 6.74 13.44 1.96
C SER A 22 5.55 12.48 1.97
N LEU A 23 4.38 12.95 1.49
CA LEU A 23 3.28 12.08 1.05
C LEU A 23 3.63 11.40 -0.29
N ALA A 24 4.70 10.61 -0.30
CA ALA A 24 4.86 9.53 -1.27
C ALA A 24 4.37 8.24 -0.60
N ASN A 25 3.10 8.22 -0.18
CA ASN A 25 2.47 7.02 0.35
C ASN A 25 2.19 6.07 -0.83
N LYS A 26 3.22 5.35 -1.27
CA LYS A 26 2.99 4.07 -1.94
C LYS A 26 2.28 3.21 -0.89
N GLY A 27 0.97 2.98 -1.08
CA GLY A 27 0.11 2.37 -0.07
C GLY A 27 0.82 1.26 0.69
N LYS A 28 0.91 1.41 2.02
CA LYS A 28 1.64 0.47 2.87
C LYS A 28 0.90 -0.87 2.88
N LEU A 29 1.52 -1.88 2.26
CA LEU A 29 1.03 -3.25 2.29
C LEU A 29 1.18 -3.82 3.70
N SER A 30 0.17 -4.56 4.16
CA SER A 30 0.18 -5.32 5.41
C SER A 30 -0.49 -6.67 5.18
N VAL A 31 0.02 -7.72 5.82
CA VAL A 31 -0.60 -9.05 5.78
C VAL A 31 -1.99 -9.01 6.44
N SER A 32 -2.15 -8.21 7.48
CA SER A 32 -3.39 -8.03 8.24
C SER A 32 -4.32 -6.95 7.69
N TYR A 33 -4.18 -6.56 6.42
CA TYR A 33 -4.91 -5.41 5.86
C TYR A 33 -6.44 -5.60 5.94
N TYR A 34 -6.94 -6.82 5.79
CA TYR A 34 -8.37 -7.12 5.78
C TYR A 34 -8.93 -7.59 7.13
N ASP A 35 -8.12 -7.76 8.17
CA ASP A 35 -8.53 -8.38 9.45
C ASP A 35 -9.75 -7.70 10.07
N SER A 36 -9.86 -6.37 9.98
CA SER A 36 -10.95 -5.59 10.57
C SER A 36 -12.15 -5.36 9.66
N THR A 37 -12.00 -5.57 8.35
CA THR A 37 -13.03 -5.23 7.35
C THR A 37 -13.62 -6.48 6.69
N CYS A 38 -12.78 -7.45 6.37
CA CYS A 38 -13.17 -8.74 5.80
C CYS A 38 -12.17 -9.83 6.27
N PRO A 39 -12.28 -10.32 7.51
CA PRO A 39 -11.33 -11.29 8.07
C PRO A 39 -11.31 -12.63 7.33
N GLN A 40 -12.32 -12.92 6.50
CA GLN A 40 -12.42 -14.14 5.70
C GLN A 40 -11.91 -13.96 4.26
N ALA A 41 -11.36 -12.80 3.90
CA ALA A 41 -10.98 -12.49 2.53
C ALA A 41 -10.04 -13.55 1.93
N ASP A 42 -8.97 -13.91 2.64
CA ASP A 42 -7.98 -14.87 2.18
C ASP A 42 -8.58 -16.26 1.96
N GLU A 43 -9.41 -16.73 2.89
CA GLU A 43 -10.10 -18.03 2.78
C GLU A 43 -11.10 -18.05 1.61
N LEU A 44 -11.87 -16.98 1.45
CA LEU A 44 -12.84 -16.87 0.34
C LEU A 44 -12.14 -16.90 -1.02
N VAL A 45 -11.05 -16.13 -1.17
CA VAL A 45 -10.25 -16.12 -2.41
C VAL A 45 -9.63 -17.50 -2.64
N TYR A 46 -9.06 -18.13 -1.61
CA TYR A 46 -8.48 -19.47 -1.70
C TYR A 46 -9.51 -20.51 -2.17
N GLN A 47 -10.70 -20.54 -1.56
CA GLN A 47 -11.76 -21.47 -1.95
C GLN A 47 -12.24 -21.25 -3.38
N ALA A 48 -12.40 -19.99 -3.80
CA ALA A 48 -12.80 -19.65 -5.16
C ALA A 48 -11.76 -20.13 -6.19
N VAL A 49 -10.48 -19.83 -5.95
CA VAL A 49 -9.38 -20.25 -6.83
C VAL A 49 -9.26 -21.77 -6.85
N ARG A 50 -9.35 -22.45 -5.70
CA ARG A 50 -9.32 -23.91 -5.60
C ARG A 50 -10.46 -24.55 -6.39
N LYS A 51 -11.68 -24.04 -6.25
CA LYS A 51 -12.85 -24.52 -7.01
C LYS A 51 -12.65 -24.37 -8.51
N ALA A 52 -12.13 -23.23 -8.95
CA ALA A 52 -11.83 -22.99 -10.36
C ALA A 52 -10.71 -23.91 -10.88
N ALA A 53 -9.67 -24.15 -10.07
CA ALA A 53 -8.58 -25.06 -10.42
C ALA A 53 -9.03 -26.51 -10.58
N MET A 54 -9.99 -26.98 -9.77
CA MET A 54 -10.58 -28.31 -9.93
C MET A 54 -11.36 -28.45 -11.23
N GLY A 55 -11.94 -27.36 -11.76
CA GLY A 55 -12.62 -27.36 -13.05
C GLY A 55 -11.65 -27.24 -14.24
N ASP A 56 -10.56 -26.51 -14.08
CA ASP A 56 -9.51 -26.36 -15.09
C ASP A 56 -8.14 -26.14 -14.43
N GLN A 57 -7.27 -27.15 -14.57
CA GLN A 57 -5.92 -27.17 -13.99
C GLN A 57 -5.01 -26.04 -14.51
N LYS A 58 -5.36 -25.36 -15.60
CA LYS A 58 -4.60 -24.21 -16.14
C LYS A 58 -4.94 -22.89 -15.44
N VAL A 59 -5.99 -22.82 -14.63
CA VAL A 59 -6.41 -21.59 -13.94
C VAL A 59 -5.30 -20.96 -13.10
N PRO A 60 -4.58 -21.69 -12.21
CA PRO A 60 -3.54 -21.07 -11.39
C PRO A 60 -2.42 -20.43 -12.21
N ALA A 61 -1.98 -21.09 -13.29
CA ALA A 61 -0.95 -20.57 -14.17
C ALA A 61 -1.41 -19.29 -14.90
N ARG A 62 -2.67 -19.25 -15.33
CA ARG A 62 -3.26 -18.06 -15.97
C ARG A 62 -3.41 -16.89 -15.01
N LEU A 63 -3.82 -17.12 -13.76
CA LEU A 63 -3.91 -16.08 -12.73
C LEU A 63 -2.55 -15.47 -12.41
N LEU A 64 -1.51 -16.30 -12.28
CA LEU A 64 -0.14 -15.81 -12.11
C LEU A 64 0.28 -14.95 -13.31
N ARG A 65 0.07 -15.43 -14.54
CA ARG A 65 0.40 -14.66 -15.75
C ARG A 65 -0.32 -13.31 -15.80
N MET A 66 -1.61 -13.27 -15.43
CA MET A 66 -2.40 -12.04 -15.37
C MET A 66 -1.81 -11.07 -14.34
N PHE A 67 -1.52 -11.53 -13.13
CA PHE A 67 -0.90 -10.71 -12.08
C PHE A 67 0.44 -10.11 -12.53
N PHE A 68 1.31 -10.92 -13.14
CA PHE A 68 2.56 -10.42 -13.70
C PHE A 68 2.35 -9.40 -14.81
N HIS A 69 1.40 -9.65 -15.71
CA HIS A 69 1.08 -8.73 -16.80
C HIS A 69 0.63 -7.35 -16.28
N ASP A 70 -0.28 -7.33 -15.30
CA ASP A 70 -0.80 -6.08 -14.71
C ASP A 70 0.28 -5.28 -13.95
N CYS A 71 1.23 -5.98 -13.33
CA CYS A 71 2.28 -5.32 -12.53
C CYS A 71 3.49 -4.87 -13.38
N PHE A 72 3.85 -5.63 -14.41
CA PHE A 72 5.11 -5.43 -15.15
C PHE A 72 4.93 -4.79 -16.52
N ILE A 73 3.75 -4.91 -17.16
CA ILE A 73 3.47 -4.30 -18.46
C ILE A 73 2.64 -3.04 -18.22
N ARG A 74 3.28 -1.87 -18.37
CA ARG A 74 2.65 -0.54 -18.31
C ARG A 74 2.70 0.13 -19.67
#